data_AF-A0A507D1P9-F1
#
_entry.id   AF-A0A507D1P9-F1
#
_cell.length_a   1.000
_cell.length_b   1.000
_cell.length_c   1.000
_cell.angle_alpha   90.00
_cell.angle_beta   90.00
_cell.angle_gamma   90.00
#
_symmetry.space_group_name_H-M   'P 1'
#
loop_
_entity.id
_entity.type
_entity.pdbx_description
1 polymer ?
#
loop_
_entity_poly.entity_id
_entity_poly.type
_entity_poly.pdbx_seq_one_letter_code
_entity_poly.pdbx_strand_id
1 'polypeptide(L)'
;MNASIAMLMRSEDSRITRLSDCSLAMLGDRDDNDQLVEGWLISFFGEGKTRSDSDKVQVATVIRHRSIHNCGVFGLAIYLFWRYHVANEKFPNLLKREEWYDIALLLNHSYNEKRAVALAKRRASKRKRPASRTSRNESIDEVDGPSSSDSEDEKQGKKTKRQLSKPGGRPNEQGVSYDSQRKSVANAFKSVGIVSRQKTHARRHAGTHILQMKEIDDHNLSLAGRWEGSVAEKHYMIKIPFKAVREMAGFPVPPYHPDRNCFAPSEDLERQIFPEIEHYESELRKVSTDPDYAAFGLITLLKWLRKVLLQDTAYIMMHRPDYLKHSVFEHAIFASEPATYLKSSSKSPAKPLASIPKCFNGTKNF
;
A
#
# COMPACT_ATOMS: atom_id res chain seq x y z
N MET A 1 0.58 -3.63 7.34
CA MET A 1 0.62 -3.16 8.75
C MET A 1 1.68 -2.08 8.93
N ASN A 2 2.93 -2.34 8.52
CA ASN A 2 4.09 -1.46 8.73
C ASN A 2 3.96 -0.06 8.09
N ALA A 3 3.46 0.04 6.86
CA ALA A 3 3.25 1.34 6.22
C ALA A 3 2.31 2.24 7.04
N SER A 4 1.22 1.68 7.58
CA SER A 4 0.30 2.42 8.45
C SER A 4 0.96 2.90 9.75
N ILE A 5 1.93 2.16 10.28
CA ILE A 5 2.69 2.57 11.48
C ILE A 5 3.60 3.74 11.12
N ALA A 6 4.38 3.61 10.04
CA ALA A 6 5.29 4.64 9.56
C ALA A 6 4.59 5.95 9.18
N MET A 7 3.40 5.86 8.59
CA MET A 7 2.57 7.00 8.19
C MET A 7 1.65 7.53 9.31
N LEU A 8 1.71 6.94 10.52
CA LEU A 8 0.82 7.24 11.64
C LEU A 8 -0.68 7.19 11.25
N MET A 9 -1.03 6.28 10.34
CA MET A 9 -2.40 6.13 9.85
C MET A 9 -3.29 5.47 10.89
N ARG A 10 -4.53 5.96 11.01
CA ARG A 10 -5.59 5.23 11.70
C ARG A 10 -5.98 4.02 10.86
N SER A 11 -6.61 3.05 11.51
CA SER A 11 -7.16 1.89 10.80
C SER A 11 -8.21 2.30 9.77
N GLU A 12 -8.97 3.36 10.05
CA GLU A 12 -9.92 3.95 9.12
C GLU A 12 -9.24 4.54 7.89
N ASP A 13 -8.24 5.42 8.08
CA ASP A 13 -7.46 6.02 6.99
C ASP A 13 -7.00 4.93 6.00
N SER A 14 -6.41 3.85 6.50
CA SER A 14 -5.94 2.74 5.66
C SER A 14 -7.04 1.95 4.95
N ARG A 15 -8.30 1.95 5.43
CA ARG A 15 -9.42 1.27 4.76
C ARG A 15 -10.02 2.11 3.64
N ILE A 16 -10.01 3.44 3.80
CA ILE A 16 -10.60 4.36 2.84
C ILE A 16 -9.61 4.81 1.76
N THR A 17 -8.31 4.49 1.91
CA THR A 17 -7.29 4.73 0.88
C THR A 17 -7.64 4.02 -0.42
N ARG A 18 -7.63 4.76 -1.52
CA ARG A 18 -7.86 4.27 -2.89
C ARG A 18 -6.55 4.14 -3.66
N LEU A 19 -6.57 3.42 -4.77
CA LEU A 19 -5.43 3.40 -5.70
C LEU A 19 -5.10 4.81 -6.22
N SER A 20 -6.13 5.62 -6.51
CA SER A 20 -5.94 7.01 -6.98
C SER A 20 -5.40 7.97 -5.92
N ASP A 21 -5.43 7.59 -4.64
CA ASP A 21 -4.82 8.37 -3.57
C ASP A 21 -3.29 8.13 -3.51
N CYS A 22 -2.75 7.15 -4.25
CA CYS A 22 -1.35 6.70 -4.14
C CYS A 22 -0.49 7.22 -5.30
N SER A 23 0.66 7.81 -4.98
CA SER A 23 1.66 8.24 -5.97
C SER A 23 3.09 8.06 -5.46
N LEU A 24 4.06 8.12 -6.36
CA LEU A 24 5.47 8.28 -5.99
C LEU A 24 5.76 9.77 -5.82
N ALA A 25 6.49 10.13 -4.78
CA ALA A 25 7.02 11.47 -4.60
C ALA A 25 8.54 11.41 -4.48
N MET A 26 9.22 12.31 -5.19
CA MET A 26 10.61 12.64 -4.92
C MET A 26 10.62 13.57 -3.72
N LEU A 27 11.09 13.08 -2.59
CA LEU A 27 11.24 13.87 -1.38
C LEU A 27 12.44 14.79 -1.59
N GLY A 28 12.24 16.10 -1.40
CA GLY A 28 13.29 17.12 -1.58
C GLY A 28 14.44 17.07 -0.58
N ASP A 29 14.51 16.02 0.24
CA ASP A 29 15.66 15.72 1.10
C ASP A 29 16.69 15.00 0.23
N ARG A 30 17.89 15.57 0.14
CA ARG A 30 19.02 15.02 -0.63
C ARG A 30 19.89 14.22 0.33
N ASP A 31 20.37 13.06 -0.10
CA ASP A 31 21.39 12.33 0.67
C ASP A 31 22.79 12.95 0.50
N ASP A 32 23.81 12.34 1.12
CA ASP A 32 25.20 12.81 1.05
C ASP A 32 25.77 12.84 -0.40
N ASN A 33 25.11 12.16 -1.34
CA ASN A 33 25.48 12.12 -2.76
C ASN A 33 24.59 13.03 -3.63
N ASP A 34 23.85 13.95 -3.02
CA ASP A 34 22.89 14.84 -3.68
C ASP A 34 21.70 14.11 -4.32
N GLN A 35 21.45 12.84 -3.99
CA GLN A 35 20.36 12.06 -4.57
C GLN A 35 19.04 12.31 -3.85
N LEU A 36 17.98 12.51 -4.65
CA LEU A 36 16.62 12.66 -4.14
C LEU A 36 16.11 11.33 -3.57
N VAL A 37 15.45 11.40 -2.41
CA VAL A 37 14.87 10.21 -1.77
C VAL A 37 13.48 9.91 -2.34
N GLU A 38 13.29 8.70 -2.85
CA GLU A 38 11.98 8.23 -3.34
C GLU A 38 11.08 7.81 -2.16
N GLY A 39 9.83 8.29 -2.15
CA GLY A 39 8.83 7.94 -1.14
C GLY A 39 7.47 7.59 -1.73
N TRP A 40 6.81 6.58 -1.15
CA TRP A 40 5.40 6.34 -1.43
C TRP A 40 4.56 7.39 -0.69
N LEU A 41 3.88 8.21 -1.49
CA LEU A 41 2.97 9.25 -1.05
C LEU A 41 1.52 8.75 -1.12
N ILE A 42 0.75 9.05 -0.08
CA ILE A 42 -0.71 8.92 -0.07
C ILE A 42 -1.28 10.32 0.15
N SER A 43 -2.04 10.80 -0.83
CA SER A 43 -2.76 12.07 -0.79
C SER A 43 -4.25 11.79 -0.70
N PHE A 44 -4.89 12.21 0.39
CA PHE A 44 -6.31 11.93 0.64
C PHE A 44 -6.97 13.08 1.40
N PHE A 45 -8.27 13.30 1.17
CA PHE A 45 -9.03 14.24 1.98
C PHE A 45 -9.34 13.62 3.34
N GLY A 46 -8.89 14.25 4.43
CA GLY A 46 -9.05 13.70 5.76
C GLY A 46 -10.06 14.47 6.61
N GLU A 47 -11.15 13.80 7.00
CA GLU A 47 -12.05 14.25 8.07
C GLU A 47 -11.53 13.71 9.41
N GLY A 48 -10.94 14.58 10.24
CA GLY A 48 -10.45 14.22 11.57
C GLY A 48 -11.44 14.62 12.67
N LYS A 49 -11.64 13.78 13.70
CA LYS A 49 -12.48 14.14 14.86
C LYS A 49 -12.05 15.41 15.61
N THR A 50 -10.78 15.81 15.46
CA THR A 50 -10.19 17.01 16.07
C THR A 50 -10.10 18.19 15.11
N ARG A 51 -10.71 18.12 13.92
CA ARG A 51 -10.59 19.19 12.90
C ARG A 51 -11.92 19.38 12.16
N SER A 52 -12.41 20.62 12.18
CA SER A 52 -13.63 21.06 11.48
C SER A 52 -13.50 21.15 9.95
N ASP A 53 -12.30 20.93 9.40
CA ASP A 53 -11.99 21.20 8.00
C ASP A 53 -12.01 19.89 7.18
N SER A 54 -13.20 19.42 6.79
CA SER A 54 -13.41 18.19 6.00
C SER A 54 -12.86 18.25 4.57
N ASP A 55 -12.57 19.44 4.05
CA ASP A 55 -12.34 19.67 2.62
C ASP A 55 -10.84 19.78 2.26
N LYS A 56 -9.92 19.34 3.14
CA LYS A 56 -8.47 19.55 2.98
C LYS A 56 -7.71 18.28 2.63
N VAL A 57 -6.82 18.38 1.65
CA VAL A 57 -5.88 17.32 1.27
C VAL A 57 -4.88 17.12 2.40
N GLN A 58 -4.86 15.91 2.94
CA GLN A 58 -3.84 15.41 3.83
C GLN A 58 -2.87 14.54 3.04
N VAL A 59 -1.61 14.59 3.44
CA VAL A 59 -0.55 13.81 2.83
C VAL A 59 0.13 12.96 3.90
N ALA A 60 0.35 11.70 3.59
CA ALA A 60 1.17 10.80 4.37
C ALA A 60 2.23 10.19 3.46
N THR A 61 3.46 10.05 3.93
CA THR A 61 4.55 9.48 3.12
C THR A 61 5.31 8.42 3.89
N VAL A 62 5.92 7.49 3.16
CA VAL A 62 6.84 6.50 3.69
C VAL A 62 7.93 6.21 2.67
N ILE A 63 9.17 6.13 3.13
CA ILE A 63 10.31 5.67 2.32
C ILE A 63 10.60 4.20 2.63
N ARG A 64 11.44 3.55 1.83
CA ARG A 64 11.84 2.18 2.12
C ARG A 64 12.54 2.10 3.47
N HIS A 65 12.22 1.09 4.26
CA HIS A 65 12.86 0.90 5.57
C HIS A 65 14.20 0.17 5.41
N ARG A 66 15.20 0.49 6.24
CA ARG A 66 16.53 -0.15 6.27
C ARG A 66 16.45 -1.66 6.46
N SER A 67 15.69 -2.11 7.46
CA SER A 67 15.29 -3.51 7.63
C SER A 67 14.12 -3.90 6.72
N ILE A 68 14.27 -5.02 6.01
CA ILE A 68 13.25 -5.57 5.10
C ILE A 68 11.95 -5.95 5.83
N HIS A 69 12.04 -6.44 7.07
CA HIS A 69 10.89 -6.89 7.86
C HIS A 69 9.92 -5.75 8.21
N ASN A 70 10.46 -4.53 8.32
CA ASN A 70 9.71 -3.32 8.66
C ASN A 70 9.37 -2.50 7.41
N CYS A 71 9.80 -2.93 6.21
CA CYS A 71 9.62 -2.17 4.98
C CYS A 71 8.17 -2.19 4.51
N GLY A 72 7.42 -1.14 4.85
CA GLY A 72 6.05 -0.94 4.40
C GLY A 72 5.89 -0.86 2.88
N VAL A 73 6.89 -0.29 2.19
CA VAL A 73 6.96 -0.21 0.72
C VAL A 73 7.06 -1.59 0.11
N PHE A 74 7.96 -2.43 0.60
CA PHE A 74 8.10 -3.80 0.11
C PHE A 74 6.84 -4.64 0.38
N GLY A 75 6.24 -4.47 1.56
CA GLY A 75 4.94 -5.08 1.86
C GLY A 75 3.83 -4.66 0.90
N LEU A 76 3.84 -3.40 0.43
CA LEU A 76 2.92 -2.95 -0.63
C LEU A 76 3.25 -3.60 -1.97
N ALA A 77 4.52 -3.66 -2.34
CA ALA A 77 4.97 -4.28 -3.60
C ALA A 77 4.55 -5.75 -3.68
N ILE A 78 4.80 -6.54 -2.61
CA ILE A 78 4.34 -7.93 -2.50
C ILE A 78 2.82 -8.02 -2.65
N TYR A 79 2.08 -7.15 -1.95
CA TYR A 79 0.63 -7.20 -1.95
C TYR A 79 0.03 -6.91 -3.33
N LEU A 80 0.48 -5.85 -4.02
CA LEU A 80 0.01 -5.54 -5.37
C LEU A 80 0.47 -6.57 -6.39
N PHE A 81 1.68 -7.12 -6.25
CA PHE A 81 2.13 -8.24 -7.06
C PHE A 81 1.22 -9.44 -6.90
N TRP A 82 0.93 -9.83 -5.66
CA TRP A 82 0.03 -10.94 -5.38
C TRP A 82 -1.35 -10.73 -6.00
N ARG A 83 -1.91 -9.51 -5.93
CA ARG A 83 -3.22 -9.19 -6.54
C ARG A 83 -3.24 -9.50 -8.03
N TYR A 84 -2.32 -8.91 -8.78
CA TYR A 84 -2.40 -8.91 -10.24
C TYR A 84 -1.70 -10.11 -10.89
N HIS A 85 -0.68 -10.69 -10.26
CA HIS A 85 0.08 -11.83 -10.83
C HIS A 85 -0.32 -13.18 -10.25
N VAL A 86 -0.60 -13.26 -8.94
CA VAL A 86 -0.86 -14.55 -8.27
C VAL A 86 -2.35 -14.84 -8.16
N ALA A 87 -3.12 -13.86 -7.69
CA ALA A 87 -4.58 -13.96 -7.59
C ALA A 87 -5.27 -13.68 -8.95
N ASN A 88 -4.49 -13.31 -9.97
CA ASN A 88 -4.95 -13.03 -11.32
C ASN A 88 -6.13 -12.04 -11.36
N GLU A 89 -6.09 -11.04 -10.46
CA GLU A 89 -7.04 -9.95 -10.48
C GLU A 89 -6.85 -9.14 -11.77
N LYS A 90 -7.95 -8.81 -12.46
CA LYS A 90 -7.88 -7.96 -13.64
C LYS A 90 -7.26 -6.61 -13.29
N PHE A 91 -6.20 -6.22 -14.01
CA PHE A 91 -5.58 -4.91 -13.86
C PHE A 91 -6.60 -3.78 -14.17
N PRO A 92 -6.64 -2.70 -13.37
CA PRO A 92 -7.60 -1.61 -13.54
C PRO A 92 -7.41 -0.86 -14.85
N ASN A 93 -8.51 -0.43 -15.47
CA ASN A 93 -8.45 0.42 -16.66
C ASN A 93 -8.14 1.86 -16.28
N LEU A 94 -6.90 2.29 -16.47
CA LEU A 94 -6.44 3.62 -16.08
C LEU A 94 -6.90 4.74 -17.02
N LEU A 95 -7.53 4.43 -18.16
CA LEU A 95 -7.99 5.43 -19.14
C LEU A 95 -9.32 6.09 -18.77
N LYS A 96 -10.07 5.52 -17.83
CA LYS A 96 -11.40 6.00 -17.43
C LYS A 96 -11.48 6.13 -15.93
N ARG A 97 -11.59 7.35 -15.43
CA ARG A 97 -11.55 7.66 -13.98
C ARG A 97 -12.60 6.86 -13.21
N GLU A 98 -13.79 6.70 -13.78
CA GLU A 98 -14.91 5.97 -13.20
C GLU A 98 -14.62 4.47 -13.05
N GLU A 99 -13.67 3.93 -13.81
CA GLU A 99 -13.29 2.52 -13.77
C GLU A 99 -12.28 2.19 -12.68
N TRP A 100 -11.54 3.17 -12.13
CA TRP A 100 -10.45 2.86 -11.19
C TRP A 100 -10.29 3.79 -9.97
N TYR A 101 -10.82 5.02 -9.98
CA TYR A 101 -10.61 5.99 -8.88
C TYR A 101 -11.18 5.50 -7.54
N ASP A 102 -12.26 4.73 -7.56
CA ASP A 102 -12.90 4.23 -6.35
C ASP A 102 -12.37 2.85 -5.90
N ILE A 103 -11.39 2.28 -6.60
CA ILE A 103 -10.79 1.00 -6.20
C ILE A 103 -10.02 1.21 -4.90
N ALA A 104 -10.47 0.54 -3.84
CA ALA A 104 -9.77 0.54 -2.57
C ALA A 104 -8.38 -0.07 -2.72
N LEU A 105 -7.39 0.54 -2.05
CA LEU A 105 -6.02 0.01 -2.02
C LEU A 105 -6.02 -1.39 -1.41
N LEU A 106 -6.66 -1.56 -0.24
CA LEU A 106 -6.77 -2.84 0.45
C LEU A 106 -8.14 -3.47 0.21
N LEU A 107 -8.14 -4.62 -0.46
CA LEU A 107 -9.34 -5.41 -0.77
C LEU A 107 -9.52 -6.60 0.17
N ASN A 108 -10.78 -6.98 0.41
CA ASN A 108 -11.11 -8.26 1.00
C ASN A 108 -11.30 -9.32 -0.10
N HIS A 109 -10.20 -9.93 -0.55
CA HIS A 109 -10.23 -10.89 -1.67
C HIS A 109 -11.18 -12.06 -1.48
N SER A 110 -11.17 -12.70 -0.29
CA SER A 110 -12.06 -13.84 -0.02
C SER A 110 -13.54 -13.46 -0.14
N TYR A 111 -13.90 -12.26 0.32
CA TYR A 111 -15.25 -11.75 0.18
C TYR A 111 -15.59 -11.43 -1.29
N ASN A 112 -14.68 -10.75 -2.00
CA ASN A 112 -14.88 -10.37 -3.40
C ASN A 112 -15.03 -11.59 -4.31
N GLU A 113 -14.22 -12.64 -4.10
CA GLU A 113 -14.30 -13.90 -4.84
C GLU A 113 -15.66 -14.58 -4.63
N LYS A 114 -16.11 -14.73 -3.36
CA LYS A 114 -17.42 -15.30 -3.04
C LYS A 114 -18.56 -14.51 -3.69
N ARG A 115 -18.46 -13.18 -3.66
CA ARG A 115 -19.44 -12.28 -4.28
C ARG A 115 -19.45 -12.41 -5.81
N ALA A 116 -18.29 -12.51 -6.45
CA ALA A 116 -18.16 -12.70 -7.89
C ALA A 116 -18.83 -14.02 -8.33
N VAL A 117 -18.58 -15.12 -7.60
CA VAL A 117 -19.22 -16.42 -7.85
C VAL A 117 -20.74 -16.32 -7.69
N ALA A 118 -21.23 -15.67 -6.63
CA ALA A 118 -22.66 -15.47 -6.41
C ALA A 118 -23.33 -14.65 -7.53
N LEU A 119 -22.68 -13.58 -7.98
CA LEU A 119 -23.17 -12.74 -9.09
C LEU A 119 -23.16 -13.50 -10.43
N ALA A 120 -22.13 -14.31 -10.70
CA ALA A 120 -22.06 -15.15 -11.89
C ALA A 120 -23.20 -16.18 -11.92
N LYS A 121 -23.45 -16.86 -10.79
CA LYS A 121 -24.60 -17.77 -10.63
C LYS A 121 -25.93 -17.07 -10.89
N ARG A 122 -26.12 -15.86 -10.37
CA ARG A 122 -27.34 -15.05 -10.58
C ARG A 122 -27.52 -14.60 -12.04
N ARG A 123 -26.42 -14.29 -12.76
CA ARG A 123 -26.47 -13.96 -14.20
C ARG A 123 -26.80 -15.19 -15.04
N ALA A 124 -26.24 -16.35 -14.69
CA ALA A 124 -26.53 -17.61 -15.37
C ALA A 124 -27.99 -18.05 -15.15
N SER A 125 -28.56 -17.86 -13.95
CA SER A 125 -29.97 -18.18 -13.69
C SER A 125 -30.94 -17.23 -14.40
N LYS A 126 -30.62 -15.93 -14.52
CA LYS A 126 -31.42 -14.97 -15.31
C LYS A 126 -31.45 -15.31 -16.79
N ARG A 127 -30.35 -15.80 -17.37
CA ARG A 127 -30.27 -16.22 -18.79
C ARG A 127 -31.10 -17.47 -19.12
N LYS A 128 -31.46 -18.28 -18.11
CA LYS A 128 -32.23 -19.53 -18.29
C LYS A 128 -33.75 -19.36 -18.15
N ARG A 129 -34.27 -18.18 -17.75
CA ARG A 129 -35.72 -17.94 -17.69
C ARG A 129 -36.23 -17.56 -19.10
N PRO A 130 -37.25 -18.26 -19.64
CA PRO A 130 -37.87 -17.83 -20.89
C PRO A 130 -38.53 -16.46 -20.69
N ALA A 131 -38.49 -15.63 -21.72
CA ALA A 131 -39.13 -14.32 -21.74
C ALA A 131 -40.66 -14.47 -21.84
N SER A 132 -41.32 -14.83 -20.75
CA SER A 132 -42.78 -14.70 -20.63
C SER A 132 -43.14 -13.56 -19.68
N ARG A 133 -43.68 -12.52 -20.32
CA ARG A 133 -44.35 -11.30 -19.86
C ARG A 133 -45.14 -11.42 -18.55
N THR A 134 -44.87 -10.53 -17.59
CA THR A 134 -45.84 -9.54 -17.06
C THR A 134 -45.16 -8.64 -16.02
N SER A 135 -45.46 -7.36 -16.12
CA SER A 135 -45.10 -6.32 -15.15
C SER A 135 -45.71 -6.64 -13.79
N ARG A 136 -44.88 -6.79 -12.77
CA ARG A 136 -45.28 -6.62 -11.39
C ARG A 136 -44.19 -5.83 -10.69
N ASN A 137 -44.56 -4.67 -10.16
CA ASN A 137 -43.71 -3.89 -9.25
C ASN A 137 -43.30 -4.82 -8.11
N GLU A 138 -42.03 -5.21 -8.07
CA GLU A 138 -41.43 -5.85 -6.91
C GLU A 138 -40.55 -4.80 -6.23
N SER A 139 -41.09 -4.28 -5.13
CA SER A 139 -40.34 -3.62 -4.07
C SER A 139 -39.16 -4.50 -3.68
N ILE A 140 -37.99 -3.88 -3.55
CA ILE A 140 -36.77 -4.55 -3.09
C ILE A 140 -36.95 -4.80 -1.59
N ASP A 141 -37.32 -6.02 -1.23
CA ASP A 141 -37.21 -6.47 0.16
C ASP A 141 -35.72 -6.55 0.52
N GLU A 142 -35.36 -5.74 1.51
CA GLU A 142 -34.06 -5.74 2.15
C GLU A 142 -33.80 -7.14 2.74
N VAL A 143 -32.66 -7.73 2.39
CA VAL A 143 -32.21 -8.96 3.01
C VAL A 143 -31.64 -8.58 4.37
N ASP A 144 -32.41 -8.84 5.41
CA ASP A 144 -32.02 -8.74 6.82
C ASP A 144 -30.68 -9.45 7.07
N GLY A 145 -29.71 -8.68 7.58
CA GLY A 145 -28.51 -9.22 8.19
C GLY A 145 -28.86 -9.87 9.54
N PRO A 146 -28.07 -10.85 10.00
CA PRO A 146 -28.39 -11.56 11.23
C PRO A 146 -28.37 -10.58 12.42
N SER A 147 -29.46 -10.59 13.19
CA SER A 147 -29.54 -9.91 14.48
C SER A 147 -28.53 -10.56 15.43
N SER A 148 -27.68 -9.73 16.03
CA SER A 148 -26.99 -10.09 17.26
C SER A 148 -27.36 -9.04 18.30
N SER A 149 -28.27 -9.44 19.18
CA SER A 149 -28.39 -8.90 20.52
C SER A 149 -27.06 -9.09 21.24
N ASP A 150 -26.40 -7.98 21.61
CA ASP A 150 -26.10 -7.66 23.00
C ASP A 150 -25.08 -6.53 23.12
N SER A 151 -25.41 -5.64 24.05
CA SER A 151 -24.60 -4.60 24.71
C SER A 151 -24.20 -3.37 23.91
N GLU A 152 -24.98 -2.33 24.18
CA GLU A 152 -24.72 -0.90 24.07
C GLU A 152 -23.26 -0.54 24.40
N ASP A 153 -22.54 -0.08 23.39
CA ASP A 153 -21.46 0.89 23.56
C ASP A 153 -21.59 1.89 22.41
N GLU A 154 -22.57 2.78 22.60
CA GLU A 154 -22.86 3.90 21.73
C GLU A 154 -21.64 4.84 21.68
N LYS A 155 -20.88 4.78 20.58
CA LYS A 155 -20.06 5.91 20.14
C LYS A 155 -20.50 6.36 18.77
N GLN A 156 -21.44 7.30 18.79
CA GLN A 156 -21.78 8.21 17.69
C GLN A 156 -20.48 8.75 17.06
N GLY A 157 -20.07 8.16 15.95
CA GLY A 157 -19.16 8.76 14.99
C GLY A 157 -20.00 9.17 13.79
N LYS A 158 -20.08 10.47 13.51
CA LYS A 158 -20.59 10.97 12.20
C LYS A 158 -19.90 10.18 11.08
N LYS A 159 -20.69 9.49 10.26
CA LYS A 159 -20.18 8.88 9.02
C LYS A 159 -19.71 10.00 8.10
N THR A 160 -18.47 9.93 7.65
CA THR A 160 -17.88 10.93 6.76
C THR A 160 -18.49 10.84 5.35
N LYS A 161 -18.46 11.91 4.53
CA LYS A 161 -19.01 11.85 3.15
C LYS A 161 -18.36 10.75 2.29
N ARG A 162 -17.06 10.47 2.52
CA ARG A 162 -16.30 9.35 1.90
C ARG A 162 -16.79 7.96 2.36
N GLN A 163 -17.41 7.82 3.54
CA GLN A 163 -18.07 6.58 3.97
C GLN A 163 -19.46 6.40 3.34
N LEU A 164 -20.12 7.50 2.92
CA LEU A 164 -21.42 7.43 2.24
C LEU A 164 -21.32 7.01 0.77
N SER A 165 -20.17 7.23 0.11
CA SER A 165 -19.92 6.62 -1.21
C SER A 165 -19.76 5.11 -1.02
N LYS A 166 -20.87 4.36 -1.15
CA LYS A 166 -20.81 2.89 -1.25
C LYS A 166 -19.82 2.57 -2.38
N PRO A 167 -18.79 1.73 -2.15
CA PRO A 167 -17.97 1.25 -3.25
C PRO A 167 -18.91 0.69 -4.30
N GLY A 168 -18.72 1.14 -5.54
CA GLY A 168 -19.53 0.75 -6.69
C GLY A 168 -19.77 -0.76 -6.67
N GLY A 169 -20.97 -1.18 -7.06
CA GLY A 169 -21.42 -2.57 -6.97
C GLY A 169 -20.65 -3.59 -7.82
N ARG A 170 -19.41 -3.31 -8.23
CA ARG A 170 -18.58 -4.19 -9.03
C ARG A 170 -17.96 -5.30 -8.16
N PRO A 171 -17.68 -6.49 -8.73
CA PRO A 171 -17.34 -7.68 -7.94
C PRO A 171 -16.01 -7.59 -7.17
N ASN A 172 -15.08 -6.72 -7.59
CA ASN A 172 -13.70 -6.69 -7.09
C ASN A 172 -13.36 -5.44 -6.25
N GLU A 173 -14.34 -4.61 -5.87
CA GLU A 173 -14.05 -3.25 -5.38
C GLU A 173 -14.38 -3.01 -3.91
N GLN A 174 -14.87 -4.03 -3.18
CA GLN A 174 -15.19 -3.83 -1.77
C GLN A 174 -13.90 -3.85 -0.94
N GLY A 175 -13.52 -2.67 -0.45
CA GLY A 175 -12.41 -2.51 0.49
C GLY A 175 -12.63 -3.32 1.78
N VAL A 176 -11.54 -3.53 2.53
CA VAL A 176 -11.60 -4.27 3.79
C VAL A 176 -12.59 -3.60 4.76
N SER A 177 -13.55 -4.36 5.29
CA SER A 177 -14.52 -3.85 6.27
C SER A 177 -13.85 -3.58 7.63
N TYR A 178 -14.52 -2.78 8.48
CA TYR A 178 -14.07 -2.53 9.85
C TYR A 178 -13.83 -3.85 10.61
N ASP A 179 -14.83 -4.75 10.62
CA ASP A 179 -14.74 -6.01 11.37
C ASP A 179 -13.68 -6.95 10.81
N SER A 180 -13.55 -7.03 9.48
CA SER A 180 -12.51 -7.83 8.84
C SER A 180 -11.12 -7.36 9.26
N GLN A 181 -10.89 -6.05 9.23
CA GLN A 181 -9.62 -5.46 9.64
C GLN A 181 -9.37 -5.64 11.15
N ARG A 182 -10.38 -5.37 11.99
CA ARG A 182 -10.29 -5.54 13.44
C ARG A 182 -9.96 -6.98 13.82
N LYS A 183 -10.63 -7.95 13.20
CA LYS A 183 -10.39 -9.39 13.37
C LYS A 183 -8.98 -9.77 12.94
N SER A 184 -8.53 -9.29 11.77
CA SER A 184 -7.16 -9.51 11.29
C SER A 184 -6.10 -8.99 12.27
N VAL A 185 -6.25 -7.76 12.78
CA VAL A 185 -5.32 -7.19 13.77
C VAL A 185 -5.40 -7.95 15.09
N ALA A 186 -6.59 -8.34 15.55
CA ALA A 186 -6.74 -9.11 16.77
C ALA A 186 -6.05 -10.48 16.68
N ASN A 187 -6.19 -11.17 15.55
CA ASN A 187 -5.53 -12.44 15.30
C ASN A 187 -4.00 -12.28 15.24
N ALA A 188 -3.52 -11.25 14.55
CA ALA A 188 -2.08 -10.95 14.50
C ALA A 188 -1.53 -10.72 15.91
N PHE A 189 -2.21 -9.91 16.72
CA PHE A 189 -1.79 -9.65 18.11
C PHE A 189 -1.79 -10.93 18.95
N LYS A 190 -2.84 -11.74 18.85
CA LYS A 190 -2.92 -13.03 19.54
C LYS A 190 -1.78 -13.96 19.16
N SER A 191 -1.41 -14.01 17.88
CA SER A 191 -0.33 -14.90 17.37
C SER A 191 1.05 -14.59 17.93
N VAL A 192 1.27 -13.35 18.41
CA VAL A 192 2.54 -12.91 19.01
C VAL A 192 2.40 -12.55 20.49
N GLY A 193 1.31 -12.96 21.14
CA GLY A 193 1.09 -12.73 22.58
C GLY A 193 0.79 -11.27 22.98
N ILE A 194 0.45 -10.39 22.04
CA ILE A 194 0.11 -8.98 22.34
C ILE A 194 -1.33 -8.87 22.84
N VAL A 195 -1.51 -8.39 24.07
CA VAL A 195 -2.81 -8.03 24.63
C VAL A 195 -3.01 -6.51 24.48
N SER A 196 -4.08 -6.11 23.79
CA SER A 196 -4.41 -4.69 23.62
C SER A 196 -5.91 -4.50 23.46
N ARG A 197 -6.46 -3.53 24.19
CA ARG A 197 -7.86 -3.11 24.10
C ARG A 197 -8.12 -2.26 22.85
N GLN A 198 -7.09 -1.55 22.36
CA GLN A 198 -7.22 -0.59 21.26
C GLN A 198 -6.73 -1.15 19.93
N LYS A 199 -7.51 -1.97 19.25
CA LYS A 199 -7.07 -2.62 17.98
C LYS A 199 -6.97 -1.64 16.80
N THR A 200 -7.89 -0.69 16.69
CA THR A 200 -7.99 0.21 15.52
C THR A 200 -7.01 1.38 15.57
N HIS A 201 -6.56 1.77 16.76
CA HIS A 201 -5.59 2.85 16.95
C HIS A 201 -4.18 2.34 17.27
N ALA A 202 -4.00 1.03 17.54
CA ALA A 202 -2.72 0.46 17.93
C ALA A 202 -1.55 0.87 17.03
N ARG A 203 -1.76 0.86 15.70
CA ARG A 203 -0.72 1.19 14.72
C ARG A 203 -0.26 2.65 14.80
N ARG A 204 -1.22 3.56 14.94
CA ARG A 204 -0.95 4.99 15.09
C ARG A 204 -0.26 5.27 16.41
N HIS A 205 -0.74 4.71 17.51
CA HIS A 205 -0.09 4.82 18.81
C HIS A 205 1.34 4.27 18.76
N ALA A 206 1.54 3.08 18.19
CA ALA A 206 2.88 2.50 18.04
C ALA A 206 3.81 3.44 17.26
N GLY A 207 3.38 4.00 16.13
CA GLY A 207 4.18 4.97 15.36
C GLY A 207 4.53 6.22 16.16
N THR A 208 3.55 6.79 16.89
CA THR A 208 3.78 7.92 17.80
C THR A 208 4.81 7.58 18.88
N HIS A 209 4.67 6.44 19.56
CA HIS A 209 5.59 6.03 20.61
C HIS A 209 7.00 5.75 20.07
N ILE A 210 7.13 5.14 18.88
CA ILE A 210 8.43 4.92 18.23
C ILE A 210 9.12 6.27 17.98
N LEU A 211 8.40 7.26 17.45
CA LEU A 211 8.97 8.59 17.19
C LEU A 211 9.36 9.33 18.48
N GLN A 212 8.56 9.19 19.55
CA GLN A 212 8.91 9.76 20.86
C GLN A 212 10.16 9.10 21.46
N MET A 213 10.29 7.77 21.37
CA MET A 213 11.50 7.05 21.79
C MET A 213 12.74 7.42 20.96
N LYS A 214 12.53 7.97 19.76
CA LYS A 214 13.58 8.51 18.90
C LYS A 214 13.80 10.01 19.09
N GLU A 215 13.20 10.59 20.14
CA GLU A 215 13.38 12.00 20.52
C GLU A 215 13.04 12.97 19.37
N ILE A 216 12.06 12.61 18.54
CA ILE A 216 11.49 13.54 17.58
C ILE A 216 10.71 14.62 18.33
N ASP A 217 11.00 15.87 17.99
CA ASP A 217 10.32 17.04 18.55
C ASP A 217 8.82 17.04 18.24
N ASP A 218 8.05 17.67 19.13
CA ASP A 218 6.60 17.70 19.05
C ASP A 218 6.08 18.32 17.74
N HIS A 219 6.82 19.25 17.14
CA HIS A 219 6.44 19.84 15.86
C HIS A 219 6.51 18.81 14.73
N ASN A 220 7.64 18.11 14.56
CA ASN A 220 7.77 17.03 13.58
C ASN A 220 6.79 15.88 13.84
N LEU A 221 6.57 15.53 15.11
CA LEU A 221 5.61 14.51 15.50
C LEU A 221 4.17 14.93 15.16
N SER A 222 3.84 16.20 15.39
CA SER A 222 2.54 16.79 15.07
C SER A 222 2.27 16.87 13.58
N LEU A 223 3.29 17.23 12.77
CA LEU A 223 3.22 17.17 11.31
C LEU A 223 3.02 15.72 10.82
N ALA A 224 3.76 14.75 11.35
CA ALA A 224 3.61 13.32 11.01
C ALA A 224 2.25 12.76 11.41
N GLY A 225 1.75 13.17 12.58
CA GLY A 225 0.41 12.86 13.06
C GLY A 225 -0.69 13.61 12.32
N ARG A 226 -0.36 14.68 11.58
CA ARG A 226 -1.33 15.58 10.95
C ARG A 226 -2.25 16.24 12.00
N TRP A 227 -1.68 16.63 13.14
CA TRP A 227 -2.40 17.28 14.25
C TRP A 227 -2.38 18.81 14.15
N GLU A 228 -1.29 19.40 13.66
CA GLU A 228 -1.11 20.86 13.56
C GLU A 228 -1.42 21.43 12.16
N GLY A 229 -1.75 22.72 12.16
CA GLY A 229 -1.70 23.60 11.00
C GLY A 229 -2.07 25.01 11.46
N SER A 230 -1.26 26.02 11.14
CA SER A 230 -1.65 27.44 11.17
C SER A 230 -2.47 27.81 9.93
N VAL A 231 -3.15 28.97 9.90
CA VAL A 231 -3.97 29.39 8.74
C VAL A 231 -3.15 29.49 7.44
N ALA A 232 -1.90 29.95 7.48
CA ALA A 232 -1.04 30.02 6.30
C ALA A 232 -0.56 28.63 5.81
N GLU A 233 -0.20 27.74 6.74
CA GLU A 233 0.17 26.34 6.43
C GLU A 233 -1.02 25.54 5.89
N LYS A 234 -2.23 25.90 6.30
CA LYS A 234 -3.48 25.25 5.89
C LYS A 234 -3.88 25.50 4.43
N HIS A 235 -3.34 26.54 3.78
CA HIS A 235 -3.79 26.96 2.44
C HIS A 235 -2.72 26.82 1.34
N TYR A 236 -1.42 26.73 1.68
CA TYR A 236 -0.36 26.85 0.68
C TYR A 236 0.78 25.81 0.79
N MET A 237 0.82 24.94 1.81
CA MET A 237 1.99 24.07 2.06
C MET A 237 1.62 22.62 2.35
N ILE A 238 2.15 21.68 1.55
CA ILE A 238 2.25 20.26 1.92
C ILE A 238 3.56 20.10 2.70
N LYS A 239 3.50 20.11 4.04
CA LYS A 239 4.69 19.87 4.88
C LYS A 239 4.88 18.37 5.10
N ILE A 240 5.93 17.83 4.51
CA ILE A 240 6.39 16.47 4.79
C ILE A 240 7.39 16.52 5.95
N PRO A 241 7.17 15.78 7.06
CA PRO A 241 8.07 15.77 8.20
C PRO A 241 9.27 14.85 7.92
N PHE A 242 10.22 15.31 7.10
CA PHE A 242 11.33 14.48 6.61
C PHE A 242 12.10 13.79 7.74
N LYS A 243 12.38 14.49 8.85
CA LYS A 243 13.06 13.92 10.03
C LYS A 243 12.29 12.72 10.60
N ALA A 244 10.98 12.85 10.80
CA ALA A 244 10.14 11.75 11.30
C ALA A 244 10.05 10.59 10.29
N VAL A 245 9.94 10.89 8.98
CA VAL A 245 9.89 9.89 7.91
C VAL A 245 11.18 9.06 7.88
N ARG A 246 12.33 9.72 7.97
CA ARG A 246 13.66 9.11 8.01
C ARG A 246 13.87 8.25 9.25
N GLU A 247 13.49 8.77 10.41
CA GLU A 247 13.56 8.05 11.68
C GLU A 247 12.70 6.78 11.67
N MET A 248 11.46 6.88 11.18
CA MET A 248 10.57 5.71 11.02
C MET A 248 11.11 4.68 10.04
N ALA A 249 11.90 5.10 9.05
CA ALA A 249 12.54 4.22 8.08
C ALA A 249 13.88 3.64 8.57
N GLY A 250 14.40 4.08 9.72
CA GLY A 250 15.66 3.64 10.29
C GLY A 250 16.90 4.34 9.71
N PHE A 251 16.75 5.59 9.24
CA PHE A 251 17.85 6.38 8.68
C PHE A 251 18.00 7.73 9.41
N PRO A 252 18.52 7.75 10.66
CA PRO A 252 18.72 8.99 11.41
C PRO A 252 19.68 9.96 10.69
N VAL A 253 20.64 9.40 9.95
CA VAL A 253 21.64 10.10 9.14
C VAL A 253 21.67 9.48 7.72
N PRO A 254 22.18 10.22 6.73
CA PRO A 254 22.35 9.69 5.37
C PRO A 254 23.34 8.50 5.34
N PRO A 255 23.33 7.70 4.26
CA PRO A 255 22.38 7.75 3.14
C PRO A 255 20.97 7.26 3.55
N TYR A 256 19.93 7.87 2.99
CA TYR A 256 18.52 7.62 3.35
C TYR A 256 17.87 6.49 2.53
N HIS A 257 18.69 5.60 1.98
CA HIS A 257 18.25 4.47 1.16
C HIS A 257 18.80 3.15 1.71
N PRO A 258 18.09 2.03 1.57
CA PRO A 258 18.61 0.75 2.03
C PRO A 258 19.73 0.24 1.11
N ASP A 259 20.70 -0.49 1.66
CA ASP A 259 21.79 -1.13 0.88
C ASP A 259 21.26 -2.06 -0.23
N ARG A 260 20.04 -2.55 -0.05
CA ARG A 260 19.30 -3.41 -1.00
C ARG A 260 19.01 -2.70 -2.32
N ASN A 261 19.18 -1.37 -2.42
CA ASN A 261 19.11 -0.62 -3.67
C ASN A 261 20.22 -0.97 -4.67
N CYS A 262 21.29 -1.65 -4.22
CA CYS A 262 22.46 -1.94 -5.03
C CYS A 262 22.21 -2.88 -6.22
N PHE A 263 21.18 -3.73 -6.15
CA PHE A 263 20.80 -4.57 -7.27
C PHE A 263 20.05 -3.70 -8.29
N ALA A 264 20.56 -3.56 -9.51
CA ALA A 264 19.87 -2.89 -10.60
C ALA A 264 19.21 -3.97 -11.48
N PRO A 265 17.89 -4.22 -11.37
CA PRO A 265 17.21 -5.19 -12.22
C PRO A 265 17.24 -4.74 -13.68
N SER A 266 17.16 -5.70 -14.61
CA SER A 266 17.04 -5.38 -16.04
C SER A 266 15.68 -4.75 -16.33
N GLU A 267 15.61 -3.86 -17.33
CA GLU A 267 14.34 -3.24 -17.72
C GLU A 267 13.33 -4.30 -18.22
N ASP A 268 13.82 -5.33 -18.91
CA ASP A 268 13.00 -6.44 -19.38
C ASP A 268 12.40 -7.25 -18.23
N LEU A 269 13.13 -7.44 -17.13
CA LEU A 269 12.58 -8.09 -15.94
C LEU A 269 11.57 -7.19 -15.22
N GLU A 270 11.85 -5.89 -15.10
CA GLU A 270 10.89 -4.96 -14.51
C GLU A 270 9.57 -4.96 -15.28
N ARG A 271 9.62 -4.94 -16.62
CA ARG A 271 8.44 -4.93 -17.49
C ARG A 271 7.59 -6.21 -17.40
N GLN A 272 8.15 -7.33 -16.94
CA GLN A 272 7.38 -8.55 -16.70
C GLN A 272 6.43 -8.42 -15.49
N ILE A 273 6.66 -7.48 -14.58
CA ILE A 273 5.77 -7.22 -13.44
C ILE A 273 4.78 -6.11 -13.84
N PHE A 274 3.46 -6.32 -13.84
CA PHE A 274 2.43 -5.32 -14.23
C PHE A 274 2.57 -4.85 -15.69
N PRO A 275 2.77 -5.74 -16.69
CA PRO A 275 3.09 -5.35 -18.06
C PRO A 275 2.10 -4.34 -18.68
N GLU A 276 0.85 -4.31 -18.18
CA GLU A 276 -0.21 -3.43 -18.64
C GLU A 276 0.12 -1.93 -18.51
N ILE A 277 1.00 -1.54 -17.58
CA ILE A 277 1.28 -0.12 -17.37
C ILE A 277 1.93 0.54 -18.58
N GLU A 278 2.69 -0.20 -19.40
CA GLU A 278 3.37 0.39 -20.56
C GLU A 278 2.36 0.84 -21.62
N HIS A 279 1.29 0.05 -21.80
CA HIS A 279 0.17 0.44 -22.64
C HIS A 279 -0.54 1.67 -22.08
N TYR A 280 -0.91 1.66 -20.79
CA TYR A 280 -1.63 2.78 -20.19
C TYR A 280 -0.84 4.08 -20.19
N GLU A 281 0.46 4.03 -19.87
CA GLU A 281 1.31 5.21 -19.92
C GLU A 281 1.40 5.76 -21.35
N SER A 282 1.58 4.91 -22.35
CA SER A 282 1.62 5.33 -23.74
C SER A 282 0.32 6.00 -24.19
N GLU A 283 -0.84 5.47 -23.82
CA GLU A 283 -2.14 6.04 -24.18
C GLU A 283 -2.41 7.35 -23.44
N LEU A 284 -2.11 7.42 -22.14
CA LEU A 284 -2.30 8.63 -21.34
C LEU A 284 -1.43 9.80 -21.85
N ARG A 285 -0.21 9.53 -22.34
CA ARG A 285 0.67 10.55 -22.93
C ARG A 285 0.14 11.14 -24.24
N LYS A 286 -0.74 10.44 -24.96
CA LYS A 286 -1.36 10.96 -26.20
C LYS A 286 -2.42 12.01 -25.93
N VAL A 287 -3.01 12.01 -24.73
CA VAL A 287 -4.06 12.95 -24.34
C VAL A 287 -3.41 14.24 -23.82
N SER A 288 -3.55 15.34 -24.56
CA SER A 288 -2.83 16.60 -24.26
C SER A 288 -3.62 17.64 -23.47
N THR A 289 -4.95 17.54 -23.42
CA THR A 289 -5.81 18.63 -22.94
C THR A 289 -6.16 18.59 -21.46
N ASP A 290 -6.09 17.43 -20.80
CA ASP A 290 -6.23 17.29 -19.34
C ASP A 290 -5.51 16.00 -18.87
N PRO A 291 -4.21 16.07 -18.56
CA PRO A 291 -3.46 14.90 -18.13
C PRO A 291 -3.98 14.38 -16.79
N ASP A 292 -4.27 13.08 -16.71
CA ASP A 292 -4.66 12.43 -15.46
C ASP A 292 -3.45 12.23 -14.54
N TYR A 293 -3.19 13.22 -13.68
CA TYR A 293 -2.07 13.19 -12.73
C TYR A 293 -2.15 12.03 -11.74
N ALA A 294 -3.35 11.57 -11.38
CA ALA A 294 -3.49 10.42 -10.48
C ALA A 294 -3.03 9.14 -11.17
N ALA A 295 -3.39 8.96 -12.45
CA ALA A 295 -2.95 7.82 -13.25
C ALA A 295 -1.42 7.84 -13.43
N PHE A 296 -0.82 8.97 -13.79
CA PHE A 296 0.64 9.09 -13.90
C PHE A 296 1.34 8.86 -12.56
N GLY A 297 0.79 9.38 -11.46
CA GLY A 297 1.31 9.17 -10.11
C GLY A 297 1.30 7.70 -9.71
N LEU A 298 0.21 6.99 -9.99
CA LEU A 298 0.09 5.56 -9.73
C LEU A 298 1.04 4.74 -10.62
N ILE A 299 1.13 5.04 -11.92
CA ILE A 299 2.05 4.36 -12.84
C ILE A 299 3.49 4.49 -12.36
N THR A 300 3.91 5.70 -11.98
CA THR A 300 5.26 5.95 -11.47
C THR A 300 5.52 5.19 -10.17
N LEU A 301 4.53 5.14 -9.27
CA LEU A 301 4.60 4.32 -8.06
C LEU A 301 4.74 2.83 -8.38
N LEU A 302 3.94 2.30 -9.31
CA LEU A 302 4.00 0.89 -9.70
C LEU A 302 5.36 0.55 -10.30
N LYS A 303 5.92 1.40 -11.17
CA LYS A 303 7.28 1.24 -11.71
C LYS A 303 8.31 1.09 -10.60
N TRP A 304 8.29 2.01 -9.64
CA TRP A 304 9.17 1.94 -8.48
C TRP A 304 8.96 0.66 -7.66
N LEU A 305 7.72 0.25 -7.42
CA LEU A 305 7.42 -0.98 -6.66
C LEU A 305 7.93 -2.25 -7.36
N ARG A 306 7.98 -2.32 -8.70
CA ARG A 306 8.59 -3.45 -9.43
C ARG A 306 10.06 -3.58 -9.07
N LYS A 307 10.81 -2.48 -9.16
CA LYS A 307 12.22 -2.41 -8.81
C LYS A 307 12.44 -2.82 -7.34
N VAL A 308 11.64 -2.27 -6.43
CA VAL A 308 11.69 -2.64 -5.00
C VAL A 308 11.44 -4.13 -4.79
N LEU A 309 10.43 -4.70 -5.45
CA LEU A 309 10.09 -6.12 -5.34
C LEU A 309 11.26 -7.00 -5.77
N LEU A 310 11.89 -6.70 -6.90
CA LEU A 310 13.02 -7.46 -7.43
C LEU A 310 14.25 -7.37 -6.53
N GLN A 311 14.61 -6.16 -6.10
CA GLN A 311 15.72 -5.89 -5.19
C GLN A 311 15.56 -6.61 -3.84
N ASP A 312 14.40 -6.47 -3.21
CA ASP A 312 14.14 -7.06 -1.90
C ASP A 312 13.98 -8.58 -1.99
N THR A 313 13.46 -9.12 -3.11
CA THR A 313 13.44 -10.56 -3.35
C THR A 313 14.85 -11.13 -3.50
N ALA A 314 15.74 -10.46 -4.23
CA ALA A 314 17.14 -10.87 -4.34
C ALA A 314 17.82 -10.89 -2.95
N TYR A 315 17.58 -9.87 -2.11
CA TYR A 315 18.05 -9.87 -0.73
C TYR A 315 17.50 -11.05 0.09
N ILE A 316 16.20 -11.36 -0.01
CA ILE A 316 15.58 -12.51 0.67
C ILE A 316 16.23 -13.82 0.25
N MET A 317 16.49 -14.01 -1.04
CA MET A 317 17.14 -15.23 -1.53
C MET A 317 18.52 -15.46 -0.92
N MET A 318 19.26 -14.39 -0.64
CA MET A 318 20.59 -14.48 -0.05
C MET A 318 20.57 -14.67 1.46
N HIS A 319 19.70 -13.93 2.15
CA HIS A 319 19.83 -13.76 3.60
C HIS A 319 18.68 -14.36 4.40
N ARG A 320 17.51 -14.56 3.79
CA ARG A 320 16.27 -15.01 4.45
C ARG A 320 15.52 -16.04 3.60
N PRO A 321 16.15 -17.16 3.21
CA PRO A 321 15.51 -18.17 2.36
C PRO A 321 14.26 -18.79 3.01
N ASP A 322 14.10 -18.66 4.34
CA ASP A 322 12.89 -19.03 5.06
C ASP A 322 11.63 -18.33 4.55
N TYR A 323 11.77 -17.13 3.98
CA TYR A 323 10.64 -16.34 3.46
C TYR A 323 10.21 -16.75 2.05
N LEU A 324 11.04 -17.50 1.31
CA LEU A 324 10.73 -17.95 -0.04
C LEU A 324 9.61 -19.00 -0.09
N LYS A 325 9.18 -19.54 1.07
CA LYS A 325 8.03 -20.46 1.17
C LYS A 325 6.68 -19.79 0.87
N HIS A 326 6.65 -18.47 0.73
CA HIS A 326 5.43 -17.73 0.43
C HIS A 326 5.09 -17.84 -1.07
N SER A 327 3.81 -18.06 -1.40
CA SER A 327 3.32 -18.31 -2.77
C SER A 327 3.70 -17.24 -3.80
N VAL A 328 3.92 -16.01 -3.35
CA VAL A 328 4.45 -14.93 -4.21
C VAL A 328 5.80 -15.30 -4.83
N PHE A 329 6.71 -15.89 -4.06
CA PHE A 329 8.05 -16.23 -4.52
C PHE A 329 8.11 -17.53 -5.30
N GLU A 330 7.02 -18.30 -5.35
CA GLU A 330 6.87 -19.47 -6.22
C GLU A 330 6.55 -19.06 -7.68
N HIS A 331 6.18 -17.80 -7.91
CA HIS A 331 5.87 -17.30 -9.24
C HIS A 331 7.10 -17.36 -10.17
N ALA A 332 6.89 -17.78 -11.42
CA ALA A 332 7.95 -18.08 -12.38
C ALA A 332 8.94 -16.92 -12.62
N ILE A 333 8.46 -15.68 -12.48
CA ILE A 333 9.28 -14.46 -12.61
C ILE A 333 10.46 -14.40 -11.63
N PHE A 334 10.32 -15.04 -10.46
CA PHE A 334 11.38 -15.08 -9.46
C PHE A 334 12.32 -16.28 -9.66
N ALA A 335 11.97 -17.23 -10.54
CA ALA A 335 12.81 -18.38 -10.86
C ALA A 335 13.90 -18.06 -11.89
N SER A 336 13.68 -17.08 -12.78
CA SER A 336 14.49 -16.85 -13.99
C SER A 336 15.71 -15.94 -13.81
N GLU A 337 15.62 -14.85 -13.05
CA GLU A 337 16.69 -13.84 -12.94
C GLU A 337 17.32 -13.69 -11.54
N PRO A 338 16.56 -13.58 -10.44
CA PRO A 338 17.15 -13.41 -9.10
C PRO A 338 18.07 -14.58 -8.72
N ALA A 339 17.67 -15.82 -9.04
CA ALA A 339 18.46 -17.02 -8.74
C ALA A 339 19.71 -17.17 -9.62
N THR A 340 19.72 -16.57 -10.82
CA THR A 340 20.76 -16.78 -11.85
C THR A 340 21.90 -15.77 -11.68
N TYR A 341 21.60 -14.53 -11.29
CA TYR A 341 22.62 -13.49 -11.03
C TYR A 341 23.32 -13.66 -9.66
N LEU A 342 22.65 -14.28 -8.69
CA LEU A 342 23.26 -14.68 -7.40
C LEU A 342 24.20 -15.89 -7.54
N LYS A 343 23.96 -16.77 -8.51
CA LYS A 343 24.83 -17.90 -8.84
C LYS A 343 26.09 -17.49 -9.62
N SER A 344 26.04 -16.41 -10.40
CA SER A 344 27.21 -15.90 -11.15
C SER A 344 28.18 -15.10 -10.27
N SER A 345 27.67 -14.40 -9.26
CA SER A 345 28.46 -13.63 -8.29
C SER A 345 29.14 -14.48 -7.20
N SER A 346 28.78 -15.76 -7.07
CA SER A 346 29.35 -16.71 -6.10
C SER A 346 30.35 -17.72 -6.70
N LYS A 347 30.59 -17.70 -8.03
CA LYS A 347 31.37 -18.74 -8.75
C LYS A 347 32.75 -18.31 -9.27
N SER A 348 33.33 -17.19 -8.83
CA SER A 348 34.73 -16.87 -9.18
C SER A 348 35.69 -17.23 -8.04
N PRO A 349 36.55 -18.24 -8.19
CA PRO A 349 37.69 -18.44 -7.31
C PRO A 349 38.80 -17.45 -7.70
N ALA A 350 39.36 -16.77 -6.70
CA ALA A 350 40.64 -16.06 -6.72
C ALA A 350 40.85 -15.00 -7.84
N LYS A 351 40.44 -13.75 -7.58
CA LYS A 351 41.18 -12.54 -8.02
C LYS A 351 41.14 -11.47 -6.91
N PRO A 352 42.19 -10.64 -6.77
CA PRO A 352 42.40 -9.79 -5.59
C PRO A 352 41.33 -8.71 -5.46
N LEU A 353 41.05 -8.32 -4.21
CA LEU A 353 40.01 -7.37 -3.79
C LEU A 353 39.88 -6.13 -4.70
N ALA A 354 38.86 -6.10 -5.57
CA ALA A 354 38.38 -4.86 -6.21
C ALA A 354 36.94 -4.90 -6.79
N SER A 355 36.19 -6.01 -6.78
CA SER A 355 34.89 -6.04 -7.51
C SER A 355 33.79 -6.94 -6.95
N ILE A 356 33.71 -7.09 -5.62
CA ILE A 356 32.49 -7.57 -4.97
C ILE A 356 31.69 -6.32 -4.55
N PRO A 357 30.41 -6.13 -4.94
CA PRO A 357 29.60 -5.07 -4.35
C PRO A 357 29.58 -5.28 -2.83
N LYS A 358 30.06 -4.29 -2.06
CA LYS A 358 30.15 -4.34 -0.59
C LYS A 358 28.79 -4.52 0.14
N CYS A 359 27.70 -4.64 -0.61
CA CYS A 359 26.32 -4.43 -0.18
C CYS A 359 25.69 -5.59 0.61
N PHE A 360 26.33 -6.74 0.68
CA PHE A 360 25.79 -7.93 1.37
C PHE A 360 26.68 -8.45 2.51
N ASN A 361 27.84 -7.83 2.75
CA ASN A 361 28.71 -8.14 3.89
C ASN A 361 28.33 -7.25 5.09
N GLY A 362 27.15 -7.51 5.65
CA GLY A 362 26.58 -6.76 6.76
C GLY A 362 26.03 -7.65 7.87
N THR A 363 26.73 -8.73 8.23
CA THR A 363 26.58 -9.34 9.55
C THR A 363 27.77 -8.96 10.40
N LYS A 364 27.55 -8.01 11.32
CA LYS A 364 28.09 -7.97 12.69
C LYS A 364 27.56 -6.72 13.41
N ASN A 365 26.69 -6.97 14.40
CA ASN A 365 26.35 -6.13 15.57
C ASN A 365 25.64 -4.79 15.26
N PHE A 366 24.51 -4.38 15.85
CA PHE A 366 23.77 -4.70 17.08
C PHE A 366 22.26 -4.67 16.81
#